data_AF-A0A3B8RGX1-F1
#
_entry.id   AF-A0A3B8RGX1-F1
#
_cell.length_a   1.000
_cell.length_b   1.000
_cell.length_c   1.000
_cell.angle_alpha   90.00
_cell.angle_beta   90.00
_cell.angle_gamma   90.00
#
_symmetry.space_group_name_H-M   'P 1'
#
loop_
_entity.id
_entity.type
_entity.pdbx_description
1 polymer ?
#
loop_
_entity_poly.entity_id
_entity_poly.type
_entity_poly.pdbx_seq_one_letter_code
_entity_poly.pdbx_strand_id
1 'polypeptide(L)'
;MAERYPLPALDGLPADIRDMMLKVQEKSGFVPNVFLKLARRPAEFRAFFAYHDALMLKEGNLSKAEREMIVVATSAANQCLYCVVAHGALLRIFEKK
;
A
#
# COMPACT_ATOMS: atom_id res chain seq x y z
N MET A 1 6.74 -11.79 16.91
CA MET A 1 6.51 -10.36 17.21
C MET A 1 5.04 -10.21 17.57
N ALA A 2 4.72 -9.65 18.73
CA ALA A 2 3.33 -9.34 19.07
C ALA A 2 2.84 -8.19 18.18
N GLU A 3 1.60 -8.26 17.72
CA GLU A 3 0.99 -7.19 16.93
C GLU A 3 0.74 -5.97 17.83
N ARG A 4 1.23 -4.79 17.42
CA ARG A 4 1.20 -3.58 18.27
C ARG A 4 -0.21 -2.99 18.41
N TYR A 5 -1.04 -3.16 17.39
CA TYR A 5 -2.43 -2.69 17.36
C TYR A 5 -3.35 -3.81 16.85
N PRO A 6 -4.56 -3.97 17.39
CA PRO A 6 -5.48 -4.98 16.91
C PRO A 6 -5.85 -4.72 15.44
N LEU A 7 -6.00 -5.81 14.69
CA LEU A 7 -6.63 -5.74 13.38
C LEU A 7 -8.15 -5.51 13.56
N PRO A 8 -8.79 -4.77 12.64
CA PRO A 8 -10.24 -4.66 12.67
C PRO A 8 -10.89 -5.99 12.31
N ALA A 9 -12.08 -6.25 12.85
CA ALA A 9 -12.91 -7.35 12.38
C ALA A 9 -13.39 -7.04 10.96
N LEU A 10 -13.16 -7.96 10.01
CA LEU A 10 -13.39 -7.72 8.58
C LEU A 10 -14.88 -7.51 8.25
N ASP A 11 -15.77 -8.18 8.97
CA ASP A 11 -17.22 -8.05 8.90
C ASP A 11 -17.70 -6.65 9.35
N GLY A 12 -17.02 -6.04 10.33
CA GLY A 12 -17.31 -4.71 10.84
C GLY A 12 -16.76 -3.54 10.01
N LEU A 13 -15.98 -3.80 8.95
CA LEU A 13 -15.43 -2.73 8.12
C LEU A 13 -16.48 -2.07 7.22
N PRO A 14 -16.37 -0.76 6.96
CA PRO A 14 -17.19 -0.09 5.94
C PRO A 14 -17.09 -0.77 4.57
N ALA A 15 -18.21 -0.81 3.82
CA ALA A 15 -18.30 -1.53 2.55
C ALA A 15 -17.26 -1.06 1.52
N ASP A 16 -17.04 0.24 1.40
CA ASP A 16 -16.06 0.84 0.48
C ASP A 16 -14.62 0.38 0.76
N ILE A 17 -14.25 0.21 2.03
CA ILE A 17 -12.94 -0.30 2.43
C ILE A 17 -12.81 -1.79 2.08
N ARG A 18 -13.86 -2.58 2.32
CA ARG A 18 -13.87 -4.01 1.94
C ARG A 18 -13.77 -4.18 0.43
N ASP A 19 -14.50 -3.39 -0.34
CA ASP A 19 -14.45 -3.42 -1.80
C ASP A 19 -13.05 -3.08 -2.31
N MET A 20 -12.36 -2.13 -1.67
CA MET A 20 -10.97 -1.81 -1.99
C MET A 20 -10.03 -3.00 -1.71
N MET A 21 -10.22 -3.70 -0.58
CA MET A 21 -9.45 -4.90 -0.24
C MET A 21 -9.70 -6.05 -1.22
N LEU A 22 -10.95 -6.27 -1.64
CA LEU A 22 -11.30 -7.30 -2.62
C LEU A 22 -10.69 -6.98 -4.00
N LYS A 23 -10.76 -5.73 -4.45
CA LYS A 23 -10.15 -5.29 -5.71
C LYS A 23 -8.64 -5.48 -5.73
N VAL A 24 -7.93 -5.19 -4.63
CA VAL A 24 -6.49 -5.44 -4.57
C VAL A 24 -6.20 -6.94 -4.51
N GLN A 25 -6.99 -7.71 -3.74
CA GLN A 25 -6.84 -9.17 -3.67
C GLN A 25 -6.98 -9.84 -5.04
N GLU A 26 -7.96 -9.43 -5.85
CA GLU A 26 -8.16 -9.94 -7.20
C GLU A 26 -6.95 -9.66 -8.11
N LYS A 27 -6.32 -8.49 -7.95
CA LYS A 27 -5.16 -8.07 -8.76
C LYS A 27 -3.83 -8.69 -8.31
N SER A 28 -3.59 -8.79 -7.00
CA SER A 28 -2.30 -9.26 -6.44
C SER A 28 -2.33 -10.69 -5.90
N GLY A 29 -3.49 -11.34 -5.82
CA GLY A 29 -3.66 -12.68 -5.23
C GLY A 29 -3.69 -12.72 -3.70
N PHE A 30 -3.48 -11.57 -3.04
CA PHE A 30 -3.55 -11.40 -1.59
C PHE A 30 -3.82 -9.93 -1.24
N VAL A 31 -4.22 -9.64 0.01
CA VAL A 31 -4.38 -8.27 0.53
C VAL A 31 -3.08 -7.84 1.23
N PRO A 32 -2.36 -6.80 0.75
CA PRO A 32 -1.18 -6.30 1.44
C PRO A 32 -1.51 -5.79 2.85
N ASN A 33 -0.66 -6.10 3.83
CA ASN A 33 -0.93 -5.81 5.24
C ASN A 33 -1.20 -4.34 5.56
N VAL A 34 -0.71 -3.39 4.76
CA VAL A 34 -1.02 -1.95 4.94
C VAL A 34 -2.53 -1.67 4.86
N PHE A 35 -3.27 -2.40 4.00
CA PHE A 35 -4.73 -2.27 3.92
C PHE A 35 -5.36 -2.72 5.24
N LEU A 36 -5.01 -3.93 5.71
CA LEU A 36 -5.56 -4.52 6.92
C LEU A 36 -5.21 -3.70 8.18
N LYS A 37 -3.96 -3.23 8.28
CA LYS A 37 -3.46 -2.51 9.45
C LYS A 37 -3.95 -1.07 9.54
N LEU A 38 -4.19 -0.38 8.43
CA LEU A 38 -4.76 0.97 8.44
C LEU A 38 -6.28 0.96 8.58
N ALA A 39 -6.97 -0.11 8.17
CA ALA A 39 -8.43 -0.19 8.21
C ALA A 39 -9.02 -0.08 9.63
N ARG A 40 -8.24 -0.28 10.70
CA ARG A 40 -8.64 0.02 12.09
C ARG A 40 -9.04 1.49 12.31
N ARG A 41 -8.60 2.39 11.42
CA ARG A 41 -8.95 3.82 11.40
C ARG A 41 -9.48 4.20 10.02
N PRO A 42 -10.78 4.00 9.74
CA PRO A 42 -11.36 4.16 8.41
C PRO A 42 -11.14 5.53 7.76
N ALA A 43 -11.20 6.63 8.54
CA ALA A 43 -10.94 7.96 8.02
C ALA A 43 -9.48 8.15 7.59
N GLU A 44 -8.53 7.66 8.40
CA GLU A 44 -7.10 7.69 8.10
C GLU A 44 -6.78 6.80 6.89
N PHE A 45 -7.37 5.61 6.80
CA PHE A 45 -7.27 4.71 5.65
C PHE A 45 -7.66 5.41 4.34
N ARG A 46 -8.83 6.06 4.31
CA ARG A 46 -9.33 6.73 3.10
C ARG A 46 -8.42 7.86 2.68
N ALA A 47 -8.00 8.71 3.63
CA ALA A 47 -7.09 9.80 3.34
C ALA A 47 -5.73 9.30 2.83
N PHE A 48 -5.19 8.24 3.45
CA PHE A 48 -3.93 7.62 3.05
C PHE A 48 -3.99 7.12 1.61
N PHE A 49 -5.00 6.32 1.27
CA PHE A 49 -5.11 5.74 -0.08
C PHE A 49 -5.50 6.76 -1.15
N ALA A 50 -6.32 7.76 -0.80
CA ALA A 50 -6.60 8.87 -1.71
C ALA A 50 -5.32 9.63 -2.08
N TYR A 51 -4.45 9.89 -1.09
CA TYR A 51 -3.20 10.59 -1.35
C TYR A 51 -2.16 9.72 -2.05
N HIS A 52 -2.10 8.43 -1.70
CA HIS A 52 -1.32 7.44 -2.42
C HIS A 52 -1.68 7.43 -3.92
N ASP A 53 -2.97 7.32 -4.25
CA ASP A 53 -3.41 7.21 -5.64
C ASP A 53 -3.15 8.50 -6.41
N ALA A 54 -3.38 9.66 -5.77
CA ALA A 54 -3.09 10.97 -6.34
C ALA A 54 -1.61 11.13 -6.74
N LEU A 55 -0.67 10.45 -6.06
CA LEU A 55 0.76 10.53 -6.35
C LEU A 55 1.25 9.37 -7.23
N MET A 56 0.82 8.14 -6.93
CA MET A 56 1.36 6.93 -7.53
C MET A 56 0.69 6.57 -8.84
N LEU A 57 -0.58 6.94 -9.06
CA LEU A 57 -1.35 6.56 -10.25
C LEU A 57 -1.53 7.69 -11.27
N LYS A 58 -1.29 8.96 -10.90
CA LYS A 58 -1.42 10.08 -11.83
C LYS A 58 -0.52 9.93 -13.05
N GLU A 59 -0.92 10.51 -14.18
CA GLU A 59 -0.02 10.73 -15.30
C GLU A 59 1.00 11.83 -14.94
N GLY A 60 2.20 11.75 -15.51
CA GLY A 60 3.25 12.72 -15.26
C GLY A 60 4.61 12.24 -15.75
N ASN A 61 5.64 13.03 -15.46
CA ASN A 61 6.99 12.83 -16.01
C ASN A 61 7.78 11.69 -15.35
N LEU A 62 7.25 11.10 -14.28
CA LEU A 62 7.87 9.95 -13.62
C LEU A 62 7.09 8.68 -13.99
N SER A 63 7.81 7.72 -14.54
CA SER A 63 7.36 6.34 -14.75
C SER A 63 7.01 5.65 -13.43
N LYS A 64 6.33 4.51 -13.51
CA LYS A 64 6.00 3.70 -12.33
C LYS A 64 7.27 3.20 -11.63
N ALA A 65 8.28 2.76 -12.39
CA ALA A 65 9.55 2.30 -11.85
C ALA A 65 10.30 3.43 -11.11
N GLU A 66 10.35 4.64 -11.68
CA GLU A 66 11.01 5.79 -11.03
C GLU A 66 10.32 6.18 -9.71
N ARG A 67 8.98 6.15 -9.66
CA ARG A 67 8.24 6.39 -8.41
C ARG A 67 8.58 5.34 -7.35
N GLU A 68 8.55 4.06 -7.70
CA GLU A 68 8.92 2.99 -6.76
C GLU A 68 10.38 3.08 -6.32
N MET A 69 11.30 3.50 -7.20
CA MET A 69 12.71 3.71 -6.85
C MET A 69 12.87 4.78 -5.77
N ILE A 70 12.16 5.91 -5.89
CA ILE A 70 12.14 6.96 -4.87
C ILE A 70 11.61 6.40 -3.54
N VAL A 71 10.53 5.62 -3.57
CA VAL A 71 9.96 5.02 -2.36
C VAL A 71 10.95 4.06 -1.70
N VAL A 72 11.61 3.19 -2.47
CA VAL A 72 12.60 2.24 -1.93
C VAL A 72 13.79 2.96 -1.32
N ALA A 73 14.36 3.95 -2.03
CA ALA A 73 15.52 4.70 -1.54
C ALA A 73 15.22 5.44 -0.23
N THR A 74 14.10 6.16 -0.18
CA THR A 74 13.68 6.89 1.03
C THR A 74 13.26 5.96 2.16
N SER A 75 12.65 4.82 1.86
CA SER A 75 12.29 3.81 2.85
C SER A 75 13.52 3.13 3.46
N ALA A 76 14.55 2.86 2.65
CA ALA A 76 15.82 2.30 3.11
C ALA A 76 16.56 3.28 4.02
N ALA A 77 16.61 4.56 3.66
CA ALA A 77 17.16 5.61 4.49
C ALA A 77 16.44 5.73 5.86
N ASN A 78 15.13 5.46 5.90
CA ASN A 78 14.32 5.45 7.13
C ASN A 78 14.24 4.08 7.81
N GLN A 79 14.99 3.07 7.34
CA GLN A 79 14.95 1.70 7.86
C GLN A 79 13.54 1.11 7.96
N CYS A 80 12.63 1.48 7.05
CA CYS A 80 11.25 1.03 7.05
C CYS A 80 11.13 -0.35 6.38
N LEU A 81 11.18 -1.42 7.18
CA LEU A 81 11.14 -2.80 6.70
C LEU A 81 9.97 -3.07 5.73
N TYR A 82 8.74 -2.67 6.11
CA TYR A 82 7.56 -2.94 5.28
C TYR A 82 7.69 -2.27 3.90
N CYS A 83 8.04 -0.98 3.88
CA CYS A 83 8.08 -0.23 2.64
C CYS A 83 9.25 -0.67 1.74
N VAL A 84 10.43 -0.94 2.31
CA VAL A 84 11.56 -1.47 1.53
C VAL A 84 11.22 -2.79 0.86
N VAL A 85 10.59 -3.72 1.59
CA VAL A 85 10.25 -5.04 1.05
C VAL A 85 9.12 -4.95 0.02
N ALA A 86 8.04 -4.26 0.34
CA ALA A 86 6.86 -4.16 -0.53
C ALA A 86 7.16 -3.38 -1.82
N HIS A 87 7.69 -2.16 -1.70
CA HIS A 87 7.99 -1.33 -2.86
C HIS A 87 9.20 -1.85 -3.63
N GLY A 88 10.14 -2.55 -2.97
CA GLY A 88 11.22 -3.26 -3.66
C GLY A 88 10.71 -4.37 -4.57
N ALA A 89 9.64 -5.07 -4.18
CA ALA A 89 8.98 -6.06 -5.05
C ALA A 89 8.32 -5.39 -6.26
N LEU A 90 7.60 -4.28 -6.05
CA LEU A 90 6.97 -3.52 -7.15
C LEU A 90 8.00 -2.94 -8.12
N LEU A 91 9.10 -2.38 -7.60
CA LEU A 91 10.20 -1.86 -8.42
C LEU A 91 10.75 -2.94 -9.37
N ARG A 92 11.05 -4.14 -8.85
CA ARG A 92 11.54 -5.26 -9.68
C ARG A 92 10.55 -5.74 -10.75
N ILE A 93 9.24 -5.52 -10.54
CA ILE A 93 8.20 -5.85 -11.52
C ILE A 93 8.12 -4.76 -12.59
N PHE A 94 8.22 -3.48 -12.22
CA PHE A 94 8.07 -2.36 -13.15
C PHE A 94 9.34 -2.02 -13.93
N GLU A 95 10.52 -2.25 -13.37
CA GLU A 95 11.80 -2.03 -14.08
C GLU A 95 11.99 -3.01 -15.26
N LYS A 96 11.39 -4.20 -15.17
CA LYS A 96 11.46 -5.22 -16.24
C LYS A 96 10.51 -4.96 -17.41
N LYS A 97 9.74 -3.87 -17.38
CA LYS A 97 8.79 -3.48 -18.42
C LYS A 97 9.30 -2.24 -19.13
#